data_AF-A0AAV6DG26-F1
#
_entry.id   AF-A0AAV6DG26-F1
#
_cell.length_a   1.000
_cell.length_b   1.000
_cell.length_c   1.000
_cell.angle_alpha   90.00
_cell.angle_beta   90.00
_cell.angle_gamma   90.00
#
_symmetry.space_group_name_H-M   'P 1'
#
loop_
_entity.id
_entity.type
_entity.pdbx_description
1 polymer ?
#
loop_
_entity_poly.entity_id
_entity_poly.type
_entity_poly.pdbx_seq_one_letter_code
_entity_poly.pdbx_strand_id
1 'polypeptide(L)'
;MMTPSVVTLQEVLRHHRTLSRRGREFYESLLHLGDVLAVRVDYLPGSMLWLVTTPKQAQLMRKAREGRSTSDVCVMSLREAQDLFGAVGDPCPATLYEVAGWLLAPAPGEISSPTEAFEDGEQPEDQDAL
;
A
#
# COMPACT_ATOMS: atom_id res chain seq x y z
N MET A 1 18.81 -13.56 5.11
CA MET A 1 18.90 -12.40 4.19
C MET A 1 17.61 -11.61 4.37
N MET A 2 17.70 -10.35 4.81
CA MET A 2 16.53 -9.45 4.84
C MET A 2 16.10 -9.17 3.39
N THR A 3 14.87 -9.48 3.03
CA THR A 3 14.31 -9.08 1.73
C THR A 3 14.01 -7.59 1.77
N PRO A 4 14.57 -6.79 0.83
CA PRO A 4 14.35 -5.34 0.82
C PRO A 4 12.85 -5.02 0.76
N SER A 5 12.40 -4.07 1.57
CA SER A 5 10.99 -3.67 1.64
C SER A 5 10.59 -2.73 0.50
N VAL A 6 11.57 -2.11 -0.18
CA VAL A 6 11.38 -1.30 -1.40
C VAL A 6 12.39 -1.75 -2.44
N VAL A 7 11.94 -2.02 -3.66
CA VAL A 7 12.80 -2.36 -4.80
C VAL A 7 12.37 -1.56 -6.02
N THR A 8 13.33 -1.00 -6.75
CA THR A 8 13.01 -0.28 -8.00
C THR A 8 12.76 -1.25 -9.15
N LEU A 9 11.92 -0.88 -10.11
CA LEU A 9 11.74 -1.70 -11.32
C LEU A 9 13.05 -1.86 -12.10
N GLN A 10 13.93 -0.85 -12.09
CA GLN A 10 15.27 -0.95 -12.70
C GLN A 10 16.10 -2.08 -12.07
N GLU A 11 16.07 -2.19 -10.74
CA GLU A 11 16.76 -3.25 -10.00
C GLU A 11 16.14 -4.62 -10.30
N VAL A 12 14.80 -4.72 -10.31
CA VAL A 12 14.10 -5.95 -10.73
C VAL A 12 14.55 -6.38 -12.13
N LEU A 13 14.60 -5.47 -13.11
CA LEU A 13 15.01 -5.79 -14.47
C LEU A 13 16.48 -6.19 -14.60
N ARG A 14 17.36 -5.66 -13.74
CA ARG A 14 18.79 -6.03 -13.69
C ARG A 14 18.98 -7.45 -13.16
N HIS A 15 18.24 -7.83 -12.12
CA HIS A 15 18.43 -9.12 -11.43
C HIS A 15 17.57 -10.25 -12.00
N HIS A 16 16.42 -9.94 -12.61
CA HIS A 16 15.45 -10.96 -13.06
C HIS A 16 15.66 -11.35 -14.53
N ARG A 17 16.49 -12.38 -14.77
CA ARG A 17 16.86 -12.86 -16.12
C ARG A 17 15.78 -13.68 -16.84
N THR A 18 14.69 -14.06 -16.17
CA THR A 18 13.65 -14.96 -16.72
C THR A 18 12.45 -14.23 -17.33
N LEU A 19 12.51 -12.90 -17.44
CA LEU A 19 11.48 -12.13 -18.13
C LEU A 19 11.50 -12.42 -19.64
N SER A 20 10.33 -12.64 -20.23
CA SER A 20 10.22 -12.72 -21.69
C SER A 20 10.65 -11.40 -22.34
N ARG A 21 11.15 -11.46 -23.58
CA ARG A 21 11.58 -10.27 -24.33
C ARG A 21 10.50 -9.18 -24.35
N ARG A 22 9.26 -9.56 -24.70
CA ARG A 22 8.10 -8.65 -24.71
C ARG A 22 7.77 -8.09 -23.32
N GLY A 23 7.94 -8.90 -22.26
CA GLY A 23 7.76 -8.44 -20.89
C GLY A 23 8.81 -7.41 -20.48
N ARG A 24 10.07 -7.64 -20.83
CA ARG A 24 11.16 -6.69 -20.60
C ARG A 24 10.92 -5.37 -21.35
N GLU A 25 10.63 -5.42 -22.65
CA GLU A 25 10.33 -4.24 -23.47
C GLU A 25 9.17 -3.40 -22.89
N PHE A 26 8.12 -4.07 -22.38
CA PHE A 26 7.02 -3.40 -21.69
C PHE A 26 7.48 -2.64 -20.44
N TYR A 27 8.23 -3.30 -19.54
CA TYR A 27 8.71 -2.66 -18.31
C TYR A 27 9.75 -1.57 -18.57
N GLU A 28 10.61 -1.74 -19.57
CA GLU A 28 11.52 -0.68 -20.02
C GLU A 28 10.75 0.52 -20.56
N SER A 29 9.68 0.30 -21.32
CA SER A 29 8.80 1.37 -21.80
C SER A 29 8.11 2.12 -20.65
N LEU A 30 7.74 1.41 -19.57
CA LEU A 30 7.19 2.06 -18.37
C LEU A 30 8.20 2.99 -17.70
N LEU A 31 9.49 2.64 -17.68
CA LEU A 31 10.54 3.48 -17.10
C LEU A 31 10.77 4.79 -17.86
N HIS A 32 10.39 4.86 -19.15
CA HIS A 32 10.42 6.12 -19.91
C HIS A 32 9.34 7.12 -19.48
N LEU A 33 8.31 6.65 -18.76
CA LEU A 33 7.23 7.51 -18.26
C LEU A 33 7.50 8.03 -16.84
N GLY A 34 8.47 7.46 -16.13
CA GLY A 34 8.83 7.82 -14.76
C GLY A 34 9.23 6.61 -13.92
N ASP A 35 9.47 6.85 -12.63
CA ASP A 35 9.89 5.82 -11.69
C ASP A 35 8.77 4.83 -11.34
N VAL A 36 9.18 3.62 -11.00
CA VAL A 36 8.33 2.53 -10.53
C VAL A 36 9.02 1.82 -9.36
N LEU A 37 8.34 1.75 -8.22
CA LEU A 37 8.78 1.06 -7.02
C LEU A 37 7.85 -0.12 -6.70
N ALA A 38 8.42 -1.20 -6.21
CA ALA A 38 7.70 -2.31 -5.62
C ALA A 38 7.94 -2.26 -4.11
N VAL A 39 6.88 -2.08 -3.34
CA VAL A 39 6.91 -1.95 -1.87
C VAL A 39 6.24 -3.18 -1.25
N ARG A 40 6.95 -3.86 -0.35
CA ARG A 40 6.35 -4.87 0.52
C ARG A 40 5.82 -4.17 1.76
N VAL A 41 4.51 -4.22 1.94
CA VAL A 41 3.82 -3.60 3.06
C VAL A 41 3.41 -4.71 4.03
N ASP A 42 3.99 -4.73 5.23
CA ASP A 42 3.90 -5.89 6.13
C ASP A 42 2.48 -6.13 6.70
N TYR A 43 1.64 -5.09 6.75
CA TYR A 43 0.23 -5.21 7.15
C TYR A 43 -0.72 -5.59 6.01
N LEU A 44 -0.24 -5.73 4.77
CA LEU A 44 -1.00 -6.25 3.65
C LEU A 44 -0.61 -7.71 3.38
N PRO A 45 -1.51 -8.69 3.55
CA PRO A 45 -1.16 -10.10 3.42
C PRO A 45 -0.67 -10.42 2.00
N GLY A 46 0.57 -10.90 1.89
CA GLY A 46 1.15 -11.42 0.65
C GLY A 46 1.25 -10.44 -0.53
N SER A 47 1.03 -9.14 -0.30
CA SER A 47 0.78 -8.17 -1.37
C SER A 47 1.98 -7.24 -1.57
N MET A 48 2.57 -7.28 -2.78
CA MET A 48 3.49 -6.23 -3.23
C MET A 48 2.66 -5.09 -3.82
N LEU A 49 2.80 -3.89 -3.24
CA LEU A 49 2.22 -2.67 -3.79
C LEU A 49 3.19 -2.06 -4.81
N TRP A 50 2.71 -1.83 -6.02
CA TRP A 50 3.48 -1.14 -7.06
C TRP A 50 3.13 0.34 -7.06
N LEU A 51 4.11 1.17 -6.71
CA LEU A 51 4.02 2.62 -6.78
C LEU A 51 4.56 3.09 -8.13
N VAL A 52 3.84 3.98 -8.80
CA VAL A 52 4.24 4.53 -10.10
C VAL A 52 4.08 6.04 -10.15
N THR A 53 4.96 6.70 -10.89
CA THR A 53 4.98 8.17 -10.93
C THR A 53 3.73 8.75 -11.60
N THR A 54 3.25 8.13 -12.67
CA THR A 54 2.17 8.68 -13.51
C THR A 54 0.90 7.82 -13.50
N PRO A 55 -0.30 8.43 -13.60
CA PRO A 55 -1.55 7.68 -13.77
C PRO A 55 -1.56 6.76 -15.00
N LYS A 56 -0.86 7.17 -16.07
CA LYS A 56 -0.73 6.35 -17.29
C LYS A 56 0.04 5.05 -17.04
N GLN A 57 1.11 5.09 -16.25
CA GLN A 57 1.81 3.86 -15.85
C GLN A 57 0.88 2.93 -15.07
N ALA A 58 0.09 3.47 -14.13
CA ALA A 58 -0.85 2.67 -13.35
C ALA A 58 -1.89 1.99 -14.24
N GLN A 59 -2.47 2.74 -15.19
CA GLN A 59 -3.42 2.20 -16.18
C GLN A 59 -2.80 1.07 -17.01
N LEU A 60 -1.58 1.28 -17.53
CA LEU A 60 -0.88 0.28 -18.35
C LEU A 60 -0.56 -0.99 -17.55
N MET A 61 -0.10 -0.85 -16.31
CA MET A 61 0.21 -1.97 -15.43
C MET A 61 -1.04 -2.77 -15.06
N ARG A 62 -2.14 -2.10 -14.71
CA ARG A 62 -3.44 -2.77 -14.43
C ARG A 62 -3.94 -3.52 -15.67
N LYS A 63 -3.92 -2.88 -16.85
CA LYS A 63 -4.33 -3.51 -18.11
C LYS A 63 -3.47 -4.71 -18.52
N ALA A 64 -2.16 -4.67 -18.26
CA ALA A 64 -1.27 -5.80 -18.55
C ALA A 64 -1.58 -7.06 -17.71
N ARG A 65 -2.35 -6.90 -16.63
CA ARG A 65 -2.78 -7.97 -15.71
C ARG A 65 -4.22 -8.42 -15.93
N GLU A 66 -5.03 -7.62 -16.60
CA GLU A 66 -6.42 -7.93 -16.93
C GLU A 66 -6.49 -9.30 -17.63
N GLY A 67 -7.22 -10.25 -17.03
CA GLY A 67 -7.33 -11.63 -17.51
C GLY A 67 -6.30 -12.64 -17.00
N ARG A 68 -5.39 -12.26 -16.08
CA ARG A 68 -4.48 -13.22 -15.41
C ARG A 68 -4.97 -13.53 -13.99
N SER A 69 -5.35 -14.79 -13.74
CA SER A 69 -5.87 -15.30 -12.45
C SER A 69 -4.85 -15.37 -11.30
N THR A 70 -3.65 -14.79 -11.45
CA THR A 70 -2.55 -14.97 -10.49
C THR A 70 -2.20 -13.65 -9.83
N SER A 71 -2.65 -13.53 -8.58
CA SER A 71 -2.37 -12.45 -7.62
C SER A 71 -3.03 -11.11 -7.94
N ASP A 72 -3.83 -10.62 -6.99
CA ASP A 72 -4.28 -9.22 -6.95
C ASP A 72 -3.05 -8.33 -6.77
N VAL A 73 -2.54 -7.80 -7.88
CA VAL A 73 -1.43 -6.86 -7.89
C VAL A 73 -2.00 -5.48 -7.63
N CYS A 74 -1.72 -4.93 -6.45
CA CYS A 74 -2.11 -3.56 -6.15
C CYS A 74 -1.13 -2.60 -6.83
N VAL A 75 -1.67 -1.66 -7.63
CA VAL A 75 -0.90 -0.62 -8.31
C VAL A 75 -1.49 0.72 -7.90
N MET A 76 -0.65 1.67 -7.47
CA MET A 76 -1.05 3.01 -7.05
C MET A 76 -0.12 4.04 -7.71
N SER A 77 -0.70 5.04 -8.35
CA SER A 77 0.04 6.20 -8.86
C SER A 77 0.31 7.21 -7.77
N LEU A 78 1.32 8.07 -7.96
CA LEU A 78 1.60 9.19 -7.06
C LEU A 78 0.37 10.06 -6.84
N ARG A 79 -0.43 10.32 -7.89
CA ARG A 79 -1.66 11.09 -7.77
C ARG A 79 -2.70 10.39 -6.89
N GLU A 80 -2.91 9.09 -7.06
CA GLU A 80 -3.82 8.33 -6.21
C GLU A 80 -3.34 8.29 -4.75
N ALA A 81 -2.03 8.24 -4.52
CA ALA A 81 -1.47 8.37 -3.18
C ALA A 81 -1.74 9.77 -2.60
N GLN A 82 -1.51 10.83 -3.37
CA GLN A 82 -1.81 12.21 -2.96
C GLN A 82 -3.29 12.41 -2.60
N ASP A 83 -4.19 11.87 -3.42
CA ASP A 83 -5.63 11.91 -3.16
C ASP A 83 -5.98 11.14 -1.87
N LEU A 84 -5.35 9.98 -1.64
CA LEU A 84 -5.54 9.17 -0.43
C LEU A 84 -5.04 9.88 0.83
N PHE A 85 -3.79 10.36 0.84
CA PHE A 85 -3.21 11.06 1.98
C PHE A 85 -3.90 12.41 2.24
N GLY A 86 -4.28 13.12 1.18
CA GLY A 86 -5.06 14.35 1.30
C GLY A 86 -6.44 14.13 1.94
N ALA A 87 -7.10 12.99 1.67
CA ALA A 87 -8.39 12.66 2.28
C ALA A 87 -8.30 12.37 3.78
N VAL A 88 -7.15 11.91 4.28
CA VAL A 88 -6.93 11.63 5.72
C VAL A 88 -6.31 12.80 6.48
N GLY A 89 -6.08 13.95 5.82
CA GLY A 89 -5.53 15.16 6.44
C GLY A 89 -4.01 15.15 6.62
N ASP A 90 -3.32 14.20 5.98
CA ASP A 90 -1.86 14.08 6.00
C ASP A 90 -1.19 15.01 4.99
N PRO A 91 0.12 15.30 5.15
CA PRO A 91 0.88 16.02 4.13
C PRO A 91 0.76 15.35 2.75
N CYS A 92 0.80 16.15 1.69
CA CYS A 92 0.71 15.65 0.32
C CYS A 92 2.10 15.17 -0.13
N PRO A 93 2.31 13.87 -0.42
CA PRO A 93 3.61 13.35 -0.81
C PRO A 93 3.97 13.84 -2.21
N ALA A 94 5.20 14.31 -2.39
CA ALA A 94 5.73 14.80 -3.65
C ALA A 94 6.45 13.70 -4.44
N THR A 95 6.90 12.62 -3.79
CA THR A 95 7.69 11.55 -4.42
C THR A 95 7.22 10.15 -4.04
N LEU A 96 7.54 9.15 -4.88
CA LEU A 96 7.21 7.74 -4.58
C LEU A 96 7.94 7.22 -3.33
N TYR A 97 9.14 7.74 -3.05
CA TYR A 97 9.89 7.36 -1.85
C TYR A 97 9.27 7.90 -0.57
N GLU A 98 8.69 9.10 -0.61
CA GLU A 98 7.89 9.63 0.51
C GLU A 98 6.65 8.75 0.76
N VAL A 99 5.92 8.41 -0.31
CA VAL A 99 4.78 7.48 -0.21
C VAL A 99 5.22 6.14 0.39
N ALA A 100 6.31 5.55 -0.11
CA ALA A 100 6.84 4.30 0.42
C ALA A 100 7.25 4.43 1.89
N GLY A 101 7.89 5.54 2.27
CA GLY A 101 8.29 5.82 3.64
C GLY A 101 7.10 5.87 4.60
N TRP A 102 5.99 6.49 4.19
CA TRP A 102 4.78 6.56 5.01
C TRP A 102 4.06 5.21 5.11
N LEU A 103 4.02 4.43 4.03
CA LEU A 103 3.44 3.08 4.05
C LEU A 103 4.28 2.08 4.84
N LEU A 104 5.57 2.34 5.01
CA LEU A 104 6.48 1.53 5.82
C LEU A 104 6.60 2.03 7.26
N ALA A 105 6.02 3.19 7.57
CA ALA A 105 5.93 3.64 8.94
C ALA A 105 5.08 2.64 9.73
N PRO A 106 5.45 2.33 10.99
CA PRO A 106 4.62 1.47 11.83
C PRO A 106 3.21 2.06 11.90
N ALA A 107 2.19 1.21 11.79
CA ALA A 107 0.81 1.64 11.93
C ALA A 107 0.67 2.43 13.25
N PRO A 108 0.02 3.60 13.25
CA PRO A 108 -0.25 4.32 14.48
C PRO A 108 -0.93 3.35 15.44
N GLY A 109 -0.44 3.30 16.68
CA GLY A 109 -0.89 2.35 17.70
C GLY A 109 -2.40 2.30 17.78
N GLU A 110 -2.94 1.09 17.97
CA GLU A 110 -4.35 0.71 18.05
C GLU A 110 -5.29 1.91 18.24
N ILE A 111 -6.17 2.12 17.26
CA ILE A 111 -7.36 2.94 17.46
C ILE A 111 -8.05 2.33 18.68
N SER A 112 -7.92 2.98 19.84
CA SER A 112 -8.59 2.55 21.06
C SER A 112 -10.06 2.49 20.70
N SER A 113 -10.57 1.27 20.55
CA SER A 113 -11.99 1.04 20.34
C SER A 113 -12.67 1.75 21.50
N PRO A 114 -13.64 2.65 21.26
CA PRO A 114 -14.32 3.32 22.36
C PRO A 114 -14.85 2.20 23.24
N THR A 115 -14.27 2.07 24.43
CA THR A 115 -14.74 1.13 25.45
C THR A 115 -16.22 1.40 25.56
N GLU A 116 -17.02 0.40 25.20
CA GLU A 116 -18.45 0.42 25.38
C GLU A 116 -18.70 0.68 26.87
N ALA A 117 -18.93 1.95 27.22
CA ALA A 117 -19.57 2.33 28.47
C ALA A 117 -21.04 1.92 28.33
N PHE A 118 -21.29 0.61 28.35
CA PHE A 118 -22.56 0.12 28.84
C PHE A 118 -22.53 0.40 30.33
N GLU A 119 -23.21 1.48 30.71
CA GLU A 119 -23.65 1.73 32.07
C GLU A 119 -24.48 0.51 32.50
N ASP A 120 -23.83 -0.43 33.18
CA ASP A 120 -24.48 -1.53 33.88
C ASP A 120 -25.36 -0.89 34.95
N GLY A 121 -26.68 -1.02 34.76
CA GLY A 121 -27.68 -0.51 35.66
C GLY A 121 -27.68 -1.33 36.94
N GLU A 122 -27.08 -0.78 37.99
CA GLU A 122 -27.18 -1.35 39.34
C GLU A 122 -28.19 -0.53 40.16
N GLN A 123 -29.37 -1.11 40.30
CA GLN A 123 -30.52 -0.64 41.07
C GLN A 123 -30.17 -0.74 42.57
N PRO A 124 -30.37 0.31 43.40
CA PRO A 124 -29.95 0.27 44.80
C PRO A 124 -30.79 -0.72 45.62
N GLU A 125 -30.07 -1.55 46.37
CA GLU A 125 -30.53 -2.65 47.21
C GLU A 125 -31.55 -2.24 48.28
N ASP A 126 -32.47 -3.18 48.53
CA ASP A 126 -33.48 -3.19 49.58
C ASP A 126 -32.88 -2.89 50.96
N GLN A 127 -33.55 -2.02 51.72
CA GLN A 127 -33.12 -1.62 53.06
C GLN A 127 -33.24 -2.80 54.04
N ASP A 128 -32.11 -3.06 54.71
CA ASP A 128 -31.95 -3.98 55.82
C ASP A 128 -33.04 -3.86 56.89
N ALA A 129 -33.50 -5.04 57.31
CA ALA A 129 -34.26 -5.24 58.52
C ALA A 129 -33.42 -4.91 59.76
N LEU A 130 -34.00 -4.14 60.70
CA LEU A 130 -33.93 -4.35 62.15
C LEU A 130 -34.90 -3.40 62.87
#